data_AF-A0A072GQ84-F1
#
_entry.id   AF-A0A072GQ84-F1
#
_cell.length_a   1.000
_cell.length_b   1.000
_cell.length_c   1.000
_cell.angle_alpha   90.00
_cell.angle_beta   90.00
_cell.angle_gamma   90.00
#
_symmetry.space_group_name_H-M   'P 1'
#
loop_
_entity.id
_entity.type
_entity.pdbx_description
1 polymer ?
#
loop_
_entity_poly.entity_id
_entity_poly.type
_entity_poly.pdbx_seq_one_letter_code
_entity_poly.pdbx_strand_id
1 'polypeptide(L)'
;MKRIALLFAMFALLSGCSSMSPEQCQTADWYRVGYQDGRSGNNPNILYEYIKDCREAGVTPNHVEWQDGFDKGTILYCSPDNGYTVGVEGKTYYGVCSNDLFLKNYQLGHQEYQRQQRINALDAEISRLDHQLDANLDKDNAKRIRERRKQLARERASLISPGANYYFNF
;
A
#
# COMPACT_ATOMS: atom_id res chain seq x y z
N MET A 1 -4.26 -35.04 -8.59
CA MET A 1 -4.59 -33.60 -8.79
C MET A 1 -4.91 -32.85 -7.50
N LYS A 2 -5.68 -33.40 -6.54
CA LYS A 2 -5.97 -32.75 -5.24
C LYS A 2 -4.74 -32.50 -4.33
N ARG A 3 -3.70 -33.35 -4.41
CA ARG A 3 -2.45 -33.21 -3.62
C ARG A 3 -1.52 -32.10 -4.12
N ILE A 4 -1.58 -31.75 -5.40
CA ILE A 4 -0.75 -30.68 -6.00
C ILE A 4 -1.34 -29.30 -5.66
N ALA A 5 -2.67 -29.19 -5.57
CA ALA A 5 -3.35 -27.97 -5.13
C ALA A 5 -3.05 -27.60 -3.67
N LEU A 6 -2.79 -28.59 -2.81
CA LEU A 6 -2.40 -28.37 -1.40
C LEU A 6 -0.96 -27.88 -1.24
N LEU A 7 -0.06 -28.18 -2.18
CA LEU A 7 1.34 -27.72 -2.12
C LEU A 7 1.48 -26.26 -2.56
N PHE A 8 0.61 -25.76 -3.44
CA PHE A 8 0.62 -24.35 -3.86
C PHE A 8 -0.01 -23.40 -2.82
N ALA A 9 -0.87 -23.91 -1.94
CA ALA A 9 -1.51 -23.10 -0.89
C ALA A 9 -0.55 -22.75 0.27
N MET A 10 0.58 -23.45 0.41
CA MET A 10 1.53 -23.24 1.51
C MET A 10 2.54 -22.11 1.23
N PHE A 11 2.70 -21.68 -0.03
CA PHE A 11 3.64 -20.61 -0.41
C PHE A 11 3.08 -19.19 -0.33
N ALA A 12 1.81 -19.02 0.07
CA ALA A 12 1.12 -17.72 0.05
C ALA A 12 1.20 -16.91 1.36
N LEU A 13 2.04 -17.30 2.32
CA LEU A 13 2.06 -16.68 3.67
C LEU A 13 3.30 -15.81 3.99
N LEU A 14 4.14 -15.46 3.01
CA LEU A 14 5.40 -14.73 3.27
C LEU A 14 5.37 -13.27 2.78
N SER A 15 4.38 -12.50 3.19
CA SER A 15 4.50 -11.04 3.11
C SER A 15 3.94 -10.40 4.37
N GLY A 16 4.83 -10.04 5.30
CA GLY A 16 4.45 -9.26 6.48
C GLY A 16 5.09 -9.70 7.78
N CYS A 17 6.42 -9.74 7.84
CA CYS A 17 7.24 -9.36 8.98
C CYS A 17 8.67 -9.32 8.44
N SER A 18 9.31 -8.17 8.51
CA SER A 18 10.67 -7.98 8.01
C SER A 18 11.72 -8.59 8.96
N SER A 19 11.51 -9.83 9.38
CA SER A 19 12.34 -10.51 10.36
C SER A 19 13.48 -11.26 9.67
N MET A 20 14.69 -11.19 10.23
CA MET A 20 15.84 -11.99 9.76
C MET A 20 15.97 -13.28 10.57
N SER A 21 16.30 -14.39 9.91
CA SER A 21 16.64 -15.64 10.61
C SER A 21 18.05 -15.56 11.22
N PRO A 22 18.36 -16.38 12.24
CA PRO A 22 19.71 -16.46 12.81
C PRO A 22 20.81 -16.69 11.77
N GLU A 23 20.57 -17.54 10.77
CA GLU A 23 21.51 -17.83 9.68
C GLU A 23 21.70 -16.62 8.75
N GLN A 24 20.62 -15.88 8.47
CA GLN A 24 20.71 -14.64 7.70
C GLN A 24 21.53 -13.59 8.45
N CYS A 25 21.38 -13.50 9.77
CA CYS A 25 22.17 -12.59 10.61
C CYS A 25 23.67 -12.91 10.56
N GLN A 26 24.05 -14.19 10.65
CA GLN A 26 25.47 -14.61 10.65
C GLN A 26 26.21 -14.30 9.35
N THR A 27 25.48 -14.24 8.24
CA THR A 27 26.04 -14.04 6.89
C THR A 27 25.67 -12.68 6.29
N ALA A 28 25.04 -11.81 7.07
CA ALA A 28 24.55 -10.52 6.61
C ALA A 28 25.71 -9.59 6.22
N ASP A 29 25.66 -9.10 4.98
CA ASP A 29 26.34 -7.87 4.58
C ASP A 29 25.41 -6.70 4.92
N TRP A 30 25.69 -5.99 6.02
CA TRP A 30 24.82 -4.95 6.55
C TRP A 30 24.66 -3.77 5.61
N TYR A 31 25.68 -3.42 4.84
CA TYR A 31 25.57 -2.41 3.78
C TYR A 31 24.56 -2.85 2.72
N ARG A 32 24.66 -4.11 2.25
CA ARG A 32 23.73 -4.64 1.26
C ARG A 32 22.29 -4.71 1.79
N VAL A 33 22.11 -5.11 3.06
CA VAL A 33 20.79 -5.11 3.72
C VAL A 33 20.20 -3.70 3.72
N GLY A 34 20.97 -2.72 4.22
CA GLY A 34 20.56 -1.31 4.22
C GLY A 34 20.21 -0.80 2.82
N TYR A 35 21.05 -1.09 1.83
CA TYR A 35 20.78 -0.71 0.44
C TYR A 35 19.45 -1.24 -0.09
N GLN A 36 19.10 -2.48 0.23
CA GLN A 36 17.81 -3.07 -0.17
C GLN A 36 16.63 -2.41 0.57
N ASP A 37 16.79 -2.12 1.86
CA ASP A 37 15.78 -1.42 2.66
C ASP A 37 15.51 -0.01 2.14
N GLY A 38 16.57 0.76 1.92
CA GLY A 38 16.49 2.12 1.39
C GLY A 38 15.88 2.16 0.00
N ARG A 39 16.27 1.22 -0.89
CA ARG A 39 15.70 1.10 -2.24
C ARG A 39 14.21 0.72 -2.21
N SER A 40 13.77 0.01 -1.17
CA SER A 40 12.37 -0.36 -0.98
C SER A 40 11.55 0.75 -0.30
N GLY A 41 12.22 1.76 0.25
CA GLY A 41 11.59 2.81 1.06
C GLY A 41 11.05 2.29 2.38
N ASN A 42 11.70 1.28 2.97
CA ASN A 42 11.31 0.71 4.24
C ASN A 42 11.40 1.76 5.36
N ASN A 43 10.62 1.54 6.43
CA ASN A 43 10.74 2.35 7.63
C ASN A 43 12.15 2.16 8.22
N PRO A 44 12.94 3.23 8.46
CA PRO A 44 14.28 3.10 9.02
C PRO A 44 14.31 2.37 10.38
N ASN A 45 13.20 2.38 11.13
CA ASN A 45 13.08 1.64 12.38
C ASN A 45 13.20 0.11 12.24
N ILE A 46 13.16 -0.43 11.02
CA ILE A 46 13.38 -1.84 10.73
C ILE A 46 14.72 -2.37 11.31
N LEU A 47 15.73 -1.50 11.44
CA LEU A 47 17.00 -1.87 12.05
C LEU A 47 16.84 -2.32 13.51
N TYR A 48 15.86 -1.79 14.25
CA TYR A 48 15.57 -2.26 15.61
C TYR A 48 15.01 -3.68 15.64
N GLU A 49 14.23 -4.06 14.62
CA GLU A 49 13.77 -5.45 14.46
C GLU A 49 14.96 -6.37 14.17
N TYR A 50 15.90 -5.96 13.29
CA TYR A 50 17.12 -6.73 13.06
C TYR A 50 17.98 -6.89 14.32
N ILE A 51 18.09 -5.85 15.14
CA ILE A 51 18.82 -5.93 16.42
C ILE A 51 18.16 -6.94 17.37
N LYS A 52 16.83 -7.02 17.36
CA LYS A 52 16.08 -7.97 18.18
C LYS A 52 16.27 -9.40 17.66
N ASP A 53 16.09 -9.61 16.37
CA ASP A 53 16.15 -10.94 15.74
C ASP A 53 17.56 -11.53 15.79
N CYS A 54 18.58 -10.73 15.47
CA CYS A 54 19.95 -11.20 15.42
C CYS A 54 20.59 -11.44 16.80
N ARG A 55 19.94 -10.98 17.88
CA ARG A 55 20.41 -11.21 19.25
C ARG A 55 20.50 -12.70 19.59
N GLU A 56 19.53 -13.51 19.15
CA GLU A 56 19.53 -14.95 19.38
C GLU A 56 20.72 -15.66 18.72
N ALA A 57 21.20 -15.10 17.60
CA ALA A 57 22.39 -15.57 16.88
C ALA A 57 23.71 -15.02 17.44
N GLY A 58 23.66 -14.18 18.48
CA GLY A 58 24.84 -13.48 19.01
C GLY A 58 25.42 -12.43 18.06
N VAL A 59 24.66 -11.99 17.05
CA VAL A 59 25.08 -11.02 16.05
C VAL A 59 24.52 -9.64 16.39
N THR A 60 25.36 -8.62 16.35
CA THR A 60 24.93 -7.22 16.44
C THR A 60 24.99 -6.58 15.06
N PRO A 61 23.88 -6.07 14.51
CA PRO A 61 23.88 -5.36 13.25
C PRO A 61 24.85 -4.18 13.20
N ASN A 62 25.60 -4.04 12.11
CA ASN A 62 26.47 -2.88 11.90
C ASN A 62 25.62 -1.69 11.42
N HIS A 63 25.25 -0.82 12.36
CA HIS A 63 24.43 0.37 12.09
C HIS A 63 25.07 1.29 11.03
N VAL A 64 26.39 1.49 11.07
CA VAL A 64 27.05 2.44 10.16
C VAL A 64 27.00 1.93 8.73
N GLU A 65 27.31 0.65 8.51
CA GLU A 65 27.23 0.03 7.19
C GLU A 65 25.78 -0.01 6.69
N TRP A 66 24.83 -0.40 7.55
CA TRP A 66 23.41 -0.41 7.19
C TRP A 66 22.91 0.99 6.81
N GLN A 67 23.27 2.04 7.57
CA GLN A 67 22.85 3.41 7.27
C GLN A 67 23.43 3.91 5.95
N ASP A 68 24.72 3.68 5.68
CA ASP A 68 25.34 4.07 4.41
C ASP A 68 24.66 3.35 3.24
N GLY A 69 24.42 2.06 3.37
CA GLY A 69 23.64 1.29 2.40
C GLY A 69 22.25 1.89 2.18
N PHE A 70 21.53 2.14 3.28
CA PHE A 70 20.17 2.69 3.28
C PHE A 70 20.12 4.00 2.51
N ASP A 71 20.98 4.95 2.85
CA ASP A 71 21.05 6.25 2.19
C ASP A 71 21.31 6.11 0.68
N LYS A 72 22.20 5.19 0.27
CA LYS A 72 22.46 4.90 -1.15
C LYS A 72 21.27 4.28 -1.86
N GLY A 73 20.56 3.36 -1.20
CA GLY A 73 19.36 2.74 -1.75
C GLY A 73 18.22 3.74 -1.92
N THR A 74 18.05 4.62 -0.94
CA THR A 74 17.00 5.63 -0.88
C THR A 74 17.09 6.64 -2.03
N ILE A 75 18.28 6.91 -2.59
CA ILE A 75 18.43 7.73 -3.80
C ILE A 75 17.55 7.22 -4.96
N LEU A 76 17.48 5.90 -5.16
CA LEU A 76 16.65 5.32 -6.23
C LEU A 76 15.16 5.40 -5.90
N TYR A 77 14.82 5.10 -4.65
CA TYR A 77 13.45 5.19 -4.16
C TYR A 77 12.90 6.62 -4.29
N CYS A 78 13.71 7.62 -3.96
CA CYS A 78 13.35 9.04 -3.98
C CYS A 78 13.47 9.71 -5.36
N SER A 79 13.58 8.93 -6.44
CA SER A 79 13.56 9.47 -7.79
C SER A 79 12.17 10.08 -8.12
N PRO A 80 12.10 11.25 -8.78
CA PRO A 80 10.82 11.89 -9.10
C PRO A 80 9.81 10.97 -9.80
N ASP A 81 10.27 10.16 -10.75
CA ASP A 81 9.42 9.23 -11.51
C ASP A 81 8.84 8.11 -10.64
N ASN A 82 9.55 7.70 -9.59
CA ASN A 82 9.07 6.68 -8.68
C ASN A 82 8.00 7.21 -7.70
N GLY A 83 7.99 8.51 -7.41
CA GLY A 83 7.03 9.12 -6.47
C GLY A 83 5.58 8.78 -6.81
N TYR A 84 5.18 8.96 -8.08
CA TYR A 84 3.81 8.65 -8.51
C TYR A 84 3.48 7.17 -8.35
N THR A 85 4.40 6.29 -8.77
CA THR A 85 4.27 4.83 -8.64
C THR A 85 4.04 4.41 -7.20
N VAL A 86 4.88 4.89 -6.27
CA VAL A 86 4.72 4.60 -4.83
C VAL A 86 3.37 5.11 -4.31
N GLY A 87 2.95 6.29 -4.76
CA GLY A 87 1.66 6.88 -4.40
C GLY A 87 0.47 6.02 -4.84
N VAL A 88 0.42 5.60 -6.12
CA VAL A 88 -0.70 4.81 -6.66
C VAL A 88 -0.76 3.39 -6.12
N GLU A 89 0.39 2.83 -5.73
CA GLU A 89 0.46 1.55 -5.02
C GLU A 89 -0.14 1.64 -3.60
N GLY A 90 -0.35 2.86 -3.07
CA GLY A 90 -0.87 3.07 -1.73
C GLY A 90 0.14 2.75 -0.63
N LYS A 91 1.44 2.77 -0.95
CA LYS A 91 2.49 2.50 0.04
C LYS A 91 2.52 3.58 1.12
N THR A 92 2.66 3.16 2.37
CA THR A 92 2.97 4.06 3.49
C THR A 92 4.32 4.72 3.24
N TYR A 93 4.36 6.04 3.31
CA TYR A 93 5.59 6.80 3.17
C TYR A 93 6.15 7.18 4.54
N TYR A 94 7.42 6.85 4.79
CA TYR A 94 8.08 7.03 6.08
C TYR A 94 8.98 8.28 6.16
N GLY A 95 8.84 9.23 5.24
CA GLY A 95 9.58 10.50 5.31
C GLY A 95 11.05 10.41 4.91
N VAL A 96 11.46 9.37 4.16
CA VAL A 96 12.86 9.11 3.80
C VAL A 96 13.40 9.95 2.65
N CYS A 97 12.55 10.70 1.95
CA CYS A 97 12.90 11.52 0.79
C CYS A 97 12.83 13.02 1.09
N SER A 98 13.88 13.75 0.70
CA SER A 98 13.93 15.22 0.70
C SER A 98 13.66 15.84 -0.67
N ASN A 99 13.45 15.04 -1.72
CA ASN A 99 13.22 15.52 -3.08
C ASN A 99 11.76 16.00 -3.25
N ASP A 100 11.56 17.30 -3.48
CA ASP A 100 10.24 17.91 -3.62
C ASP A 100 9.41 17.36 -4.79
N LEU A 101 10.05 17.00 -5.90
CA LEU A 101 9.35 16.41 -7.05
C LEU A 101 8.85 15.00 -6.74
N PHE A 102 9.65 14.19 -6.04
CA PHE A 102 9.17 12.90 -5.52
C PHE A 102 7.96 13.09 -4.62
N LEU A 103 8.02 14.00 -3.64
CA LEU A 103 6.94 14.24 -2.68
C LEU A 103 5.65 14.69 -3.38
N LYS A 104 5.77 15.62 -4.33
CA LYS A 104 4.64 16.06 -5.15
C LYS A 104 4.02 14.90 -5.94
N ASN A 105 4.84 14.10 -6.62
CA ASN A 105 4.35 12.97 -7.40
C ASN A 105 3.73 11.88 -6.53
N TYR A 106 4.32 11.59 -5.36
CA TYR A 106 3.74 10.71 -4.34
C TYR A 106 2.36 11.16 -3.92
N GLN A 107 2.19 12.45 -3.60
CA GLN A 107 0.89 12.99 -3.23
C GLN A 107 -0.15 12.84 -4.34
N LEU A 108 0.22 13.09 -5.60
CA LEU A 108 -0.67 12.90 -6.75
C LEU A 108 -1.09 11.43 -6.90
N GLY A 109 -0.14 10.50 -6.85
CA GLY A 109 -0.44 9.07 -6.92
C GLY A 109 -1.28 8.60 -5.73
N HIS A 110 -1.00 9.10 -4.53
CA HIS A 110 -1.72 8.73 -3.32
C HIS A 110 -3.17 9.25 -3.32
N GLN A 111 -3.42 10.44 -3.87
CA GLN A 111 -4.79 10.93 -4.09
C GLN A 111 -5.57 10.01 -5.04
N GLU A 112 -4.93 9.52 -6.10
CA GLU A 112 -5.54 8.55 -7.01
C GLU A 112 -5.83 7.22 -6.32
N TYR A 113 -4.90 6.72 -5.52
CA TYR A 113 -5.13 5.53 -4.69
C TYR A 113 -6.33 5.73 -3.74
N GLN A 114 -6.39 6.84 -3.02
CA GLN A 114 -7.50 7.15 -2.09
C GLN A 114 -8.85 7.23 -2.81
N ARG A 115 -8.88 7.87 -3.97
CA ARG A 115 -10.06 7.92 -4.84
C ARG A 115 -10.51 6.51 -5.24
N GLN A 116 -9.59 5.66 -5.68
CA GLN A 116 -9.90 4.28 -6.06
C GLN A 116 -10.41 3.46 -4.87
N GLN A 117 -9.80 3.60 -3.69
CA GLN A 117 -10.29 2.95 -2.46
C GLN A 117 -11.72 3.40 -2.12
N ARG A 118 -12.03 4.69 -2.28
CA ARG A 118 -13.38 5.21 -2.05
C ARG A 118 -14.38 4.65 -3.06
N ILE A 119 -14.02 4.56 -4.34
CA ILE A 119 -14.87 3.93 -5.38
C ILE A 119 -15.17 2.47 -5.01
N ASN A 120 -14.15 1.69 -4.64
CA ASN A 120 -14.32 0.29 -4.25
C ASN A 120 -15.23 0.14 -3.02
N ALA A 121 -15.09 1.02 -2.02
CA ALA A 121 -15.94 1.02 -0.84
C ALA A 121 -17.41 1.34 -1.19
N LEU A 122 -17.63 2.32 -2.07
CA LEU A 122 -18.97 2.68 -2.55
C LEU A 122 -19.60 1.52 -3.34
N ASP A 123 -18.83 0.84 -4.19
CA ASP A 123 -19.31 -0.34 -4.93
C ASP A 123 -19.75 -1.47 -4.00
N ALA A 124 -18.97 -1.75 -2.96
CA ALA A 124 -19.33 -2.74 -1.95
C ALA A 124 -20.60 -2.34 -1.18
N GLU A 125 -20.78 -1.06 -0.84
CA GLU A 125 -21.99 -0.57 -0.14
C GLU A 125 -23.22 -0.63 -1.06
N ILE A 126 -23.09 -0.22 -2.33
CA ILE A 126 -24.18 -0.30 -3.33
C ILE A 126 -24.61 -1.75 -3.52
N SER A 127 -23.66 -2.68 -3.69
CA SER A 127 -23.93 -4.11 -3.85
C SER A 127 -24.69 -4.68 -2.65
N ARG A 128 -24.32 -4.30 -1.42
CA ARG A 128 -25.05 -4.69 -0.20
C ARG A 128 -26.48 -4.15 -0.18
N LEU A 129 -26.70 -2.89 -0.59
CA LEU A 129 -28.03 -2.29 -0.66
C LEU A 129 -28.90 -2.96 -1.74
N ASP A 130 -28.31 -3.36 -2.87
CA ASP A 130 -29.00 -4.10 -3.92
C ASP A 130 -29.48 -5.47 -3.43
N HIS A 131 -28.61 -6.22 -2.74
CA HIS A 131 -29.03 -7.48 -2.10
C HIS A 131 -30.13 -7.28 -1.06
N GLN A 132 -30.13 -6.17 -0.31
CA GLN A 132 -31.22 -5.87 0.62
C GLN A 132 -32.54 -5.54 -0.09
N LEU A 133 -32.50 -4.86 -1.24
CA LEU A 133 -33.70 -4.55 -2.02
C LEU A 133 -34.34 -5.81 -2.61
N ASP A 134 -33.53 -6.77 -3.04
CA ASP A 134 -34.02 -8.06 -3.56
C ASP A 134 -34.66 -8.93 -2.47
N ALA A 135 -34.18 -8.80 -1.23
CA ALA A 135 -34.66 -9.59 -0.09
C ALA A 135 -35.86 -8.97 0.65
N ASN A 136 -36.15 -7.68 0.48
CA ASN A 136 -37.08 -6.95 1.35
C ASN A 136 -38.50 -6.81 0.77
N LEU A 137 -39.50 -7.32 1.50
CA LEU A 137 -40.93 -7.27 1.15
C LEU A 137 -41.64 -6.02 1.68
N ASP A 138 -40.99 -5.22 2.53
CA ASP A 138 -41.57 -4.00 3.12
C ASP A 138 -41.25 -2.74 2.29
N LYS A 139 -42.30 -2.02 1.86
CA LYS A 139 -42.24 -0.88 0.93
C LYS A 139 -41.52 0.34 1.51
N ASP A 140 -41.68 0.62 2.81
CA ASP A 140 -41.10 1.82 3.43
C ASP A 140 -39.59 1.68 3.61
N ASN A 141 -39.14 0.48 4.03
CA ASN A 141 -37.73 0.15 4.08
C ASN A 141 -37.08 0.16 2.68
N ALA A 142 -37.76 -0.34 1.65
CA ALA A 142 -37.27 -0.32 0.28
C ALA A 142 -37.06 1.12 -0.26
N LYS A 143 -37.95 2.06 0.08
CA LYS A 143 -37.81 3.47 -0.33
C LYS A 143 -36.52 4.09 0.23
N ARG A 144 -36.26 3.90 1.53
CA ARG A 144 -35.05 4.44 2.19
C ARG A 144 -33.77 3.88 1.58
N ILE A 145 -33.73 2.58 1.33
CA ILE A 145 -32.57 1.90 0.73
C ILE A 145 -32.29 2.44 -0.69
N ARG A 146 -33.33 2.63 -1.51
CA ARG A 146 -33.20 3.21 -2.86
C ARG A 146 -32.62 4.61 -2.85
N GLU A 147 -33.06 5.47 -1.94
CA GLU A 147 -32.52 6.83 -1.83
C GLU A 147 -31.06 6.83 -1.40
N ARG A 148 -30.69 6.00 -0.41
CA ARG A 148 -29.29 5.84 -0.01
C ARG A 148 -28.43 5.34 -1.17
N ARG A 149 -28.86 4.28 -1.86
CA ARG A 149 -28.17 3.74 -3.03
C ARG A 149 -27.94 4.80 -4.11
N LYS A 150 -28.97 5.61 -4.40
CA LYS A 150 -28.90 6.71 -5.37
C LYS A 150 -27.86 7.77 -4.98
N GLN A 151 -27.76 8.11 -3.70
CA GLN A 151 -26.74 9.04 -3.21
C GLN A 151 -25.32 8.48 -3.41
N LEU A 152 -25.08 7.24 -3.01
CA LEU A 152 -23.77 6.58 -3.17
C LEU A 152 -23.37 6.45 -4.64
N ALA A 153 -24.33 6.13 -5.52
CA ALA A 153 -24.07 6.03 -6.95
C ALA A 153 -23.66 7.38 -7.56
N ARG A 154 -24.26 8.50 -7.10
CA ARG A 154 -23.87 9.85 -7.52
C ARG A 154 -22.46 10.20 -7.05
N GLU A 155 -22.15 9.90 -5.79
CA GLU A 155 -20.81 10.11 -5.25
C GLU A 155 -19.76 9.32 -6.04
N ARG A 156 -20.01 8.03 -6.27
CA ARG A 156 -19.14 7.16 -7.06
C ARG A 156 -18.89 7.73 -8.46
N ALA A 157 -19.95 8.16 -9.15
CA ALA A 157 -19.83 8.75 -10.48
C ALA A 157 -18.95 10.01 -10.47
N SER A 158 -19.06 10.85 -9.43
CA SER A 158 -18.23 12.06 -9.30
C SER A 158 -16.74 11.75 -9.11
N LEU A 159 -16.41 10.59 -8.52
CA LEU A 159 -15.02 10.18 -8.30
C LEU A 159 -14.35 9.60 -9.55
N ILE A 160 -15.12 8.97 -10.45
CA ILE A 160 -14.61 8.38 -11.70
C ILE A 160 -14.24 9.46 -12.73
N SER A 161 -14.86 10.64 -12.66
CA SER A 161 -14.59 11.75 -13.59
C SER A 161 -14.27 13.04 -12.83
N PRO A 162 -13.08 13.14 -12.21
CA PRO A 162 -12.60 14.41 -11.67
C PRO A 162 -12.38 15.41 -12.80
N GLY A 163 -13.32 16.32 -13.00
CA GLY A 163 -13.18 17.40 -13.98
C GLY A 163 -14.10 17.36 -15.19
N ALA A 164 -15.27 16.72 -15.12
CA ALA A 164 -16.36 16.99 -16.07
C ALA A 164 -16.96 18.41 -15.87
N ASN A 165 -16.11 19.45 -15.81
CA ASN A 165 -16.49 20.76 -16.35
C ASN A 165 -16.49 20.58 -17.86
N TYR A 166 -17.66 20.23 -18.41
CA TYR A 166 -17.86 20.41 -19.83
C TYR A 166 -17.84 21.91 -20.12
N TYR A 167 -16.67 22.46 -20.45
CA TYR A 167 -16.57 23.73 -21.12
C TYR A 167 -17.10 23.54 -22.55
N PHE A 168 -18.41 23.51 -22.71
CA PHE A 168 -19.04 23.75 -24.00
C PHE A 168 -18.92 25.25 -24.26
N ASN A 169 -17.85 25.66 -24.96
CA ASN A 169 -17.84 26.95 -25.63
C ASN A 169 -18.72 26.80 -26.88
N PHE A 170 -19.90 27.43 -26.87
CA PHE A 170 -20.70 27.70 -28.06
C PHE A 170 -20.29 29.06 -28.64
#